data_AF-A0A8J7VX79-F1
#
_entry.id   AF-A0A8J7VX79-F1
#
_cell.length_a   1.000
_cell.length_b   1.000
_cell.length_c   1.000
_cell.angle_alpha   90.00
_cell.angle_beta   90.00
_cell.angle_gamma   90.00
#
_symmetry.space_group_name_H-M   'P 1'
#
loop_
_entity.id
_entity.type
_entity.pdbx_description
1 polymer ?
#
loop_
_entity_poly.entity_id
_entity_poly.type
_entity_poly.pdbx_seq_one_letter_code
_entity_poly.pdbx_strand_id
1 'polypeptide(L)'
;MQPSARVRATVLAALALVSLAGCAGTARERASAPAGGGDARSAQGVDTGADSATGIGVCDAYLERYRRCHAVIGAYRADQIEGRYQALRDKLLERVATPEGADRAAAECRMLADAMDAALEGRACPANADD
;
A
#
# COMPACT_ATOMS: atom_id res chain seq x y z
N MET A 1 1.11 14.96 42.70
CA MET A 1 -0.17 14.55 43.34
C MET A 1 -1.28 14.52 42.29
N GLN A 2 -2.08 13.46 42.22
CA GLN A 2 -3.25 13.26 41.32
C GLN A 2 -4.47 14.12 41.77
N PRO A 3 -5.63 14.17 41.04
CA PRO A 3 -6.56 13.04 40.79
C PRO A 3 -7.05 12.93 39.32
N SER A 4 -7.12 11.76 38.67
CA SER A 4 -8.12 10.68 38.81
C SER A 4 -9.56 11.07 38.41
N ALA A 5 -9.96 10.75 37.17
CA ALA A 5 -11.36 10.51 36.81
C ALA A 5 -11.44 9.54 35.61
N ARG A 6 -11.63 8.25 35.93
CA ARG A 6 -11.99 7.19 34.98
C ARG A 6 -13.49 7.26 34.75
N VAL A 7 -13.93 7.50 33.52
CA VAL A 7 -15.35 7.30 33.15
C VAL A 7 -15.44 5.99 32.38
N ARG A 8 -15.84 4.93 33.09
CA ARG A 8 -16.32 3.68 32.50
C ARG A 8 -17.82 3.82 32.33
N ALA A 9 -18.32 3.75 31.10
CA ALA A 9 -19.74 3.56 30.83
C ALA A 9 -19.89 2.35 29.91
N THR A 10 -20.05 1.19 30.55
CA THR A 10 -20.54 -0.06 29.98
C THR A 10 -22.02 0.08 29.66
N VAL A 11 -22.41 -0.11 28.41
CA VAL A 11 -23.80 -0.45 28.05
C VAL A 11 -23.78 -1.76 27.27
N LEU A 12 -24.15 -2.82 27.98
CA LEU A 12 -24.60 -4.09 27.41
C LEU A 12 -26.02 -3.89 26.87
N ALA A 13 -26.27 -4.31 25.63
CA ALA A 13 -27.62 -4.56 25.13
C ALA A 13 -27.60 -5.78 24.21
N ALA A 14 -28.60 -6.63 24.42
CA ALA A 14 -28.61 -8.06 24.14
C ALA A 14 -28.98 -8.44 22.70
N LEU A 15 -28.48 -9.63 22.33
CA LEU A 15 -29.04 -10.68 21.49
C LEU A 15 -30.44 -10.46 20.87
N ALA A 16 -30.54 -10.66 19.55
CA ALA A 16 -31.66 -11.35 18.94
C ALA A 16 -31.19 -12.17 17.72
N LEU A 17 -31.71 -13.39 17.64
CA LEU A 17 -31.36 -14.53 16.81
C LEU A 17 -32.42 -14.69 15.68
N VAL A 18 -32.05 -15.42 14.61
CA VAL A 18 -32.93 -16.11 13.62
C VAL A 18 -33.46 -15.21 12.47
N SER A 19 -33.14 -15.49 11.20
CA SER A 19 -33.86 -16.51 10.40
C SER A 19 -33.08 -17.04 9.20
N LEU A 20 -33.12 -18.37 9.03
CA LEU A 20 -32.77 -19.09 7.81
C LEU A 20 -33.78 -18.77 6.69
N ALA A 21 -33.27 -18.45 5.49
CA ALA A 21 -34.02 -18.63 4.25
C ALA A 21 -33.11 -19.34 3.24
N GLY A 22 -33.27 -20.66 3.16
CA GLY A 22 -32.78 -21.44 2.04
C GLY A 22 -33.79 -21.39 0.90
N CYS A 23 -33.31 -21.09 -0.31
CA CYS A 23 -33.98 -21.44 -1.56
C CYS A 23 -32.95 -22.16 -2.44
N ALA A 24 -33.26 -23.41 -2.76
CA ALA A 24 -32.55 -24.24 -3.71
C ALA A 24 -33.16 -24.10 -5.11
N GLY A 25 -32.32 -24.29 -6.14
CA GLY A 25 -32.72 -24.45 -7.55
C GLY A 25 -31.97 -23.47 -8.46
N THR A 26 -31.33 -23.86 -9.55
CA THR A 26 -31.32 -25.10 -10.33
C THR A 26 -30.00 -25.15 -11.13
N ALA A 27 -29.52 -26.36 -11.41
CA ALA A 27 -28.38 -26.60 -12.27
C ALA A 27 -28.61 -26.01 -13.68
N ARG A 28 -27.62 -25.28 -14.19
CA ARG A 28 -27.46 -25.06 -15.62
C ARG A 28 -26.04 -25.42 -16.02
N GLU A 29 -25.86 -26.69 -16.38
CA GLU A 29 -24.75 -27.08 -17.23
C GLU A 29 -24.92 -26.41 -18.60
N ARG A 30 -23.95 -25.55 -18.94
CA ARG A 30 -23.43 -25.48 -20.30
C ARG A 30 -21.92 -25.54 -20.20
N ALA A 31 -21.39 -26.67 -20.63
CA ALA A 31 -20.01 -26.82 -21.02
C ALA A 31 -19.63 -25.81 -22.09
N SER A 32 -18.45 -25.18 -21.97
CA SER A 32 -17.31 -25.40 -22.87
C SER A 32 -16.29 -24.27 -22.78
N ALA A 33 -15.03 -24.68 -22.57
CA ALA A 33 -13.76 -23.99 -22.81
C ALA A 33 -13.36 -22.80 -21.90
N PRO A 34 -12.31 -22.95 -21.06
CA PRO A 34 -11.49 -21.80 -20.70
C PRO A 34 -10.65 -21.43 -21.93
N ALA A 35 -11.06 -20.38 -22.63
CA ALA A 35 -10.12 -19.62 -23.43
C ALA A 35 -9.12 -19.01 -22.44
N GLY A 36 -7.94 -19.62 -22.36
CA GLY A 36 -6.80 -19.07 -21.65
C GLY A 36 -6.48 -17.69 -22.19
N GLY A 37 -6.90 -16.68 -21.43
CA GLY A 37 -6.36 -15.32 -21.46
C GLY A 37 -5.64 -15.10 -20.15
N GLY A 38 -4.60 -15.90 -19.91
CA GLY A 38 -3.67 -15.69 -18.83
C GLY A 38 -2.84 -14.46 -19.13
N ASP A 39 -3.36 -13.28 -18.80
CA ASP A 39 -2.51 -12.14 -18.46
C ASP A 39 -2.16 -12.23 -16.98
N ALA A 40 -1.58 -13.37 -16.60
CA ALA A 40 -0.45 -13.36 -15.70
C ALA A 40 0.63 -12.58 -16.46
N ARG A 41 0.52 -11.24 -16.44
CA ARG A 41 1.57 -10.37 -16.94
C ARG A 41 2.79 -10.79 -16.17
N SER A 42 3.62 -11.53 -16.88
CA SER A 42 4.84 -12.09 -16.38
C SER A 42 5.55 -11.00 -15.63
N ALA A 43 6.10 -11.36 -14.48
CA ALA A 43 7.18 -10.64 -13.83
C ALA A 43 8.28 -10.44 -14.88
N GLN A 44 8.11 -9.44 -15.73
CA GLN A 44 9.11 -8.90 -16.61
C GLN A 44 9.92 -8.02 -15.67
N GLY A 45 10.96 -8.66 -15.14
CA GLY A 45 12.12 -7.96 -14.62
C GLY A 45 12.61 -7.04 -15.71
N VAL A 46 12.10 -5.81 -15.68
CA VAL A 46 12.88 -4.67 -16.09
C VAL A 46 13.71 -4.37 -14.85
N ASP A 47 14.99 -4.68 -14.94
CA ASP A 47 16.00 -4.17 -14.02
C ASP A 47 16.04 -2.65 -14.15
N THR A 48 15.11 -1.96 -13.50
CA THR A 48 15.10 -0.50 -13.29
C THR A 48 14.83 -0.12 -11.83
N GLY A 49 14.74 -1.12 -10.92
CA GLY A 49 14.34 -0.92 -9.52
C GLY A 49 15.20 -1.64 -8.47
N ALA A 50 16.33 -2.25 -8.84
CA ALA A 50 17.17 -3.02 -7.92
C ALA A 50 17.66 -2.20 -6.71
N ASP A 51 17.81 -0.88 -6.88
CA ASP A 51 18.24 0.00 -5.79
C ASP A 51 17.17 0.18 -4.72
N SER A 52 15.88 -0.10 -4.97
CA SER A 52 14.77 0.25 -4.06
C SER A 52 14.19 -0.92 -3.26
N ALA A 53 14.74 -2.13 -3.41
CA ALA A 53 14.07 -3.34 -2.95
C ALA A 53 14.14 -3.52 -1.41
N THR A 54 13.07 -3.12 -0.74
CA THR A 54 12.77 -3.51 0.65
C THR A 54 12.20 -4.92 0.74
N GLY A 55 11.78 -5.50 -0.39
CA GLY A 55 11.09 -6.79 -0.48
C GLY A 55 9.60 -6.68 -0.15
N ILE A 56 9.08 -5.46 0.09
CA ILE A 56 7.69 -5.17 0.38
C ILE A 56 7.10 -4.38 -0.78
N GLY A 57 6.23 -5.02 -1.58
CA GLY A 57 5.76 -4.45 -2.85
C GLY A 57 5.15 -3.05 -2.76
N VAL A 58 4.41 -2.73 -1.69
CA VAL A 58 3.85 -1.36 -1.50
C VAL A 58 4.94 -0.32 -1.19
N CYS A 59 6.00 -0.71 -0.48
CA CYS A 59 7.14 0.17 -0.22
C CYS A 59 7.97 0.38 -1.48
N ASP A 60 8.23 -0.70 -2.22
CA ASP A 60 9.04 -0.64 -3.44
C ASP A 60 8.35 0.22 -4.51
N ALA A 61 7.03 0.04 -4.69
CA ALA A 61 6.24 0.89 -5.58
C ALA A 61 6.25 2.37 -5.16
N TYR A 62 6.19 2.67 -3.86
CA TYR A 62 6.29 4.04 -3.36
C TYR A 62 7.68 4.64 -3.60
N LEU A 63 8.75 3.89 -3.29
CA LEU A 63 10.13 4.33 -3.47
C LEU A 63 10.47 4.57 -4.94
N GLU A 64 9.94 3.75 -5.84
CA GLU A 64 10.12 3.93 -7.28
C GLU A 64 9.61 5.31 -7.73
N ARG A 65 8.42 5.73 -7.26
CA ARG A 65 7.85 7.03 -7.64
C ARG A 65 8.34 8.20 -6.81
N TYR A 66 9.06 7.97 -5.73
CA TYR A 66 9.41 9.00 -4.75
C TYR A 66 10.01 10.24 -5.40
N ARG A 67 11.10 10.07 -6.16
CA ARG A 67 11.87 11.18 -6.74
C ARG A 67 11.01 12.00 -7.72
N ARG A 68 10.37 11.31 -8.67
CA ARG A 68 9.54 11.93 -9.72
C ARG A 68 8.34 12.67 -9.14
N CYS A 69 7.64 12.06 -8.20
CA CYS A 69 6.44 12.67 -7.62
C CYS A 69 6.79 13.83 -6.68
N HIS A 70 7.83 13.72 -5.85
CA HIS A 70 8.23 14.82 -4.98
C HIS A 70 8.74 16.04 -5.76
N ALA A 71 9.34 15.85 -6.94
CA ALA A 71 9.70 16.94 -7.84
C ALA A 71 8.47 17.71 -8.36
N VAL A 72 7.37 17.01 -8.65
CA VAL A 72 6.09 17.61 -9.10
C VAL A 72 5.35 18.27 -7.94
N ILE A 73 5.30 17.61 -6.78
CA ILE A 73 4.62 18.13 -5.59
C ILE A 73 5.28 19.44 -5.13
N GLY A 74 6.61 19.56 -5.26
CA GLY A 74 7.34 20.76 -4.86
C GLY A 74 7.47 20.93 -3.35
N ALA A 75 7.15 19.89 -2.57
CA ALA A 75 7.28 19.91 -1.11
C ALA A 75 8.74 20.05 -0.64
N TYR A 76 9.69 19.63 -1.46
CA TYR A 76 11.13 19.69 -1.19
C TYR A 76 11.86 20.42 -2.31
N ARG A 77 12.97 21.09 -1.98
CA ARG A 77 13.90 21.59 -3.00
C ARG A 77 14.53 20.41 -3.74
N ALA A 78 14.85 20.59 -5.02
CA ALA A 78 15.38 19.53 -5.88
C ALA A 78 16.64 18.85 -5.30
N ASP A 79 17.53 19.63 -4.68
CA ASP A 79 18.76 19.14 -4.02
C ASP A 79 18.52 18.38 -2.71
N GLN A 80 17.31 18.44 -2.16
CA GLN A 80 16.93 17.71 -0.94
C GLN A 80 16.29 16.35 -1.24
N ILE A 81 15.78 16.14 -2.46
CA ILE A 81 15.00 14.95 -2.79
C ILE A 81 15.83 13.68 -2.60
N GLU A 82 17.06 13.65 -3.12
CA GLU A 82 17.90 12.45 -3.05
C GLU A 82 18.26 12.08 -1.61
N GLY A 83 18.73 13.05 -0.82
CA GLY A 83 19.09 12.80 0.59
C GLY A 83 17.90 12.30 1.42
N ARG A 84 16.69 12.81 1.15
CA ARG A 84 15.47 12.37 1.84
C ARG A 84 15.00 10.99 1.37
N TYR A 85 15.17 10.68 0.08
CA TYR A 85 14.90 9.34 -0.45
C TYR A 85 15.80 8.31 0.25
N GLN A 86 17.11 8.54 0.29
CA GLN A 86 18.05 7.59 0.90
C GLN A 86 17.76 7.40 2.40
N ALA A 87 17.54 8.49 3.12
CA ALA A 87 17.20 8.43 4.55
C ALA A 87 15.89 7.66 4.82
N LEU A 88 14.91 7.74 3.91
CA LEU A 88 13.67 6.97 4.04
C LEU A 88 13.90 5.49 3.70
N ARG A 89 14.61 5.21 2.61
CA ARG A 89 14.97 3.86 2.19
C ARG A 89 15.71 3.11 3.30
N ASP A 90 16.73 3.74 3.91
CA ASP A 90 17.51 3.13 4.98
C ASP A 90 16.65 2.80 6.20
N LYS A 91 15.73 3.70 6.58
CA LYS A 91 14.76 3.46 7.67
C LYS A 91 13.82 2.29 7.36
N LEU A 92 13.39 2.16 6.11
CA LEU A 92 12.56 1.04 5.69
C LEU A 92 13.35 -0.27 5.73
N LEU A 93 14.59 -0.29 5.23
CA LEU A 93 15.49 -1.45 5.26
C LEU A 93 15.77 -1.93 6.69
N GLU A 94 16.05 -1.01 7.61
CA GLU A 94 16.22 -1.33 9.03
C GLU A 94 14.93 -1.95 9.61
N ARG A 95 13.78 -1.40 9.24
CA ARG A 95 12.49 -1.85 9.77
C ARG A 95 12.11 -3.24 9.26
N VAL A 96 12.33 -3.54 7.98
CA VAL A 96 11.95 -4.85 7.38
C VAL A 96 12.83 -6.00 7.85
N ALA A 97 13.87 -5.75 8.66
CA ALA A 97 14.73 -6.79 9.24
C ALA A 97 14.00 -7.76 10.19
N THR A 98 12.77 -7.46 10.61
CA THR A 98 11.94 -8.33 11.45
C THR A 98 10.54 -8.50 10.83
N PRO A 99 9.83 -9.63 11.07
CA PRO A 99 8.49 -9.84 10.52
C PRO A 99 7.48 -8.75 10.95
N GLU A 100 7.44 -8.42 12.24
CA GLU A 100 6.56 -7.34 12.74
C GLU A 100 6.95 -5.96 12.18
N GLY A 101 8.24 -5.73 11.98
CA GLY A 101 8.74 -4.52 11.33
C GLY A 101 8.30 -4.44 9.87
N ALA A 102 8.36 -5.55 9.12
CA ALA A 102 7.89 -5.63 7.75
C ALA A 102 6.40 -5.28 7.61
N ASP A 103 5.55 -5.79 8.52
CA ASP A 103 4.12 -5.43 8.55
C ASP A 103 3.90 -3.93 8.80
N ARG A 104 4.65 -3.36 9.75
CA ARG A 104 4.59 -1.92 10.04
C ARG A 104 5.13 -1.07 8.89
N ALA A 105 6.16 -1.53 8.18
CA ALA A 105 6.69 -0.86 6.99
C ALA A 105 5.63 -0.85 5.88
N ALA A 106 4.97 -1.98 5.63
CA ALA A 106 3.89 -2.07 4.64
C ALA A 106 2.75 -1.09 4.94
N ALA A 107 2.35 -0.95 6.20
CA ALA A 107 1.33 0.02 6.60
C ALA A 107 1.79 1.48 6.42
N GLU A 108 3.04 1.79 6.81
CA GLU A 108 3.61 3.13 6.65
C GLU A 108 3.72 3.54 5.18
N CYS A 109 4.24 2.68 4.32
CA CYS A 109 4.36 2.95 2.89
C CYS A 109 2.99 3.16 2.22
N ARG A 110 1.95 2.47 2.69
CA ARG A 110 0.58 2.67 2.20
C ARG A 110 0.07 4.07 2.55
N MET A 111 0.25 4.51 3.81
CA MET A 111 -0.09 5.88 4.22
C MET A 111 0.72 6.94 3.47
N LEU A 112 2.02 6.69 3.23
CA LEU A 112 2.87 7.59 2.48
C LEU A 112 2.44 7.71 1.01
N ALA A 113 2.02 6.61 0.39
CA ALA A 113 1.47 6.60 -0.96
C ALA A 113 0.16 7.42 -1.04
N ASP A 114 -0.76 7.19 -0.10
CA ASP A 114 -2.02 7.95 -0.04
C ASP A 114 -1.77 9.46 0.15
N ALA A 115 -0.80 9.82 1.01
CA ALA A 115 -0.42 11.21 1.22
C ALA A 115 0.24 11.84 -0.02
N MET A 116 1.04 11.08 -0.76
CA MET A 116 1.64 11.52 -2.01
C MET A 116 0.57 11.76 -3.08
N ASP A 117 -0.37 10.85 -3.23
CA ASP A 117 -1.47 10.96 -4.21
C ASP A 117 -2.40 12.14 -3.88
N ALA A 118 -2.68 12.37 -2.59
CA ALA A 118 -3.41 13.55 -2.14
C ALA A 118 -2.66 14.86 -2.49
N ALA A 119 -1.34 14.91 -2.28
CA ALA A 119 -0.51 16.08 -2.57
C ALA A 119 -0.29 16.33 -4.08
N LEU A 120 -0.46 15.30 -4.90
CA LEU A 120 -0.43 15.45 -6.35
C LEU A 120 -1.68 16.15 -6.88
N GLU A 121 -2.82 16.06 -6.19
CA GLU A 121 -4.09 16.68 -6.57
C GLU A 121 -4.49 16.32 -8.02
N GLY A 122 -4.27 15.06 -8.41
CA GLY A 122 -4.58 14.55 -9.77
C GLY A 122 -3.50 14.81 -10.82
N ARG A 123 -2.37 15.44 -10.47
CA ARG A 123 -1.20 15.56 -11.36
C ARG A 123 -0.49 14.23 -11.50
N ALA A 124 -0.09 13.88 -12.72
CA ALA A 124 0.76 12.72 -12.97
C ALA A 124 2.21 13.01 -12.56
N CYS A 125 2.89 12.01 -12.01
CA CYS A 125 4.34 12.04 -11.90
C CYS A 125 4.94 11.67 -13.27
N PRO A 126 6.03 12.32 -13.73
CA PRO A 126 6.65 11.99 -15.01
C PRO A 126 7.07 10.53 -15.04
N ALA A 127 6.88 9.85 -16.19
CA ALA A 127 7.39 8.50 -16.36
C ALA A 127 8.92 8.47 -16.16
N ASN A 128 9.48 7.32 -15.77
CA ASN A 128 10.93 7.17 -15.66
C ASN A 128 11.57 7.62 -16.98
N ALA A 129 12.56 8.49 -16.91
CA ALA A 129 13.13 9.18 -18.07
C ALA A 129 14.02 8.23 -18.88
N ASP A 130 13.40 7.29 -19.58
CA ASP A 130 14.03 6.35 -20.53
C ASP A 130 13.08 6.12 -21.74
N ASP A 131 12.47 7.19 -22.25
CA ASP A 131 11.77 7.25 -23.56
C ASP A 131 12.38 8.35 -24.45
#